data_AF-X1TAE3-F1
#
_entry.id   AF-X1TAE3-F1
#
_cell.length_a   1.000
_cell.length_b   1.000
_cell.length_c   1.000
_cell.angle_alpha   90.00
_cell.angle_beta   90.00
_cell.angle_gamma   90.00
#
_symmetry.space_group_name_H-M   'P 1'
#
loop_
_entity.id
_entity.type
_entity.pdbx_description
1 polymer ?
#
loop_
_entity_poly.entity_id
_entity_poly.type
_entity_poly.pdbx_seq_one_letter_code
_entity_poly.pdbx_strand_id
1 'polypeptide(L)'
;MGNINNNKTKFYNSTHYASICKDNYAEFNNCLDELSKIESRTENPQKWLDLHLKQQKCGTTVIVFAAICLEAFINDYASMNLSKSLFEKIERLELRNKWVIVPKLVTGKEFDTGSKAFQLLEQLTRSRNKLVHPKPKLASSSISS
;
A
#
# COMPACT_ATOMS: atom_id res chain seq x y z
N MET A 1 21.93 -25.08 24.79
CA MET A 1 21.89 -24.56 23.40
C MET A 1 20.71 -23.61 23.25
N GLY A 2 20.96 -22.30 23.26
CA GLY A 2 19.92 -21.28 23.02
C GLY A 2 19.65 -21.17 21.52
N ASN A 3 18.37 -21.22 21.15
CA ASN A 3 17.89 -21.37 19.79
C ASN A 3 18.07 -20.06 18.98
N ILE A 4 19.19 -19.94 18.27
CA ILE A 4 19.47 -18.86 17.31
C ILE A 4 18.74 -19.22 16.02
N ASN A 5 17.43 -18.93 15.87
CA ASN A 5 16.78 -18.88 14.53
C ASN A 5 15.33 -18.36 14.44
N ASN A 6 14.83 -17.50 15.35
CA ASN A 6 13.44 -16.99 15.24
C ASN A 6 13.29 -15.52 14.81
N ASN A 7 14.36 -14.84 14.38
CA ASN A 7 14.27 -13.44 13.94
C ASN A 7 14.19 -13.24 12.42
N LYS A 8 14.54 -14.24 11.60
CA LYS A 8 14.49 -14.10 10.12
C LYS A 8 13.08 -14.16 9.55
N THR A 9 12.17 -14.89 10.18
CA THR A 9 10.79 -15.08 9.69
C THR A 9 9.93 -13.83 9.91
N LYS A 10 10.28 -12.98 10.88
CA LYS A 10 9.37 -11.97 11.43
C LYS A 10 9.30 -10.64 10.67
N PHE A 11 10.04 -10.47 9.57
CA PHE A 11 9.82 -9.36 8.62
C PHE A 11 9.69 -9.84 7.18
N TYR A 12 9.72 -11.16 6.97
CA TYR A 12 9.74 -11.78 5.65
C TYR A 12 8.58 -11.28 4.77
N ASN A 13 7.39 -11.16 5.37
CA ASN A 13 6.20 -10.67 4.69
C ASN A 13 6.38 -9.23 4.20
N SER A 14 6.79 -8.30 5.08
CA SER A 14 7.04 -6.91 4.69
C SER A 14 8.10 -6.80 3.59
N THR A 15 9.20 -7.58 3.67
CA THR A 15 10.24 -7.58 2.64
C THR A 15 9.75 -8.17 1.31
N HIS A 16 8.93 -9.22 1.35
CA HIS A 16 8.35 -9.83 0.17
C HIS A 16 7.39 -8.85 -0.53
N TYR A 17 6.52 -8.18 0.24
CA TYR A 17 5.62 -7.17 -0.30
C TYR A 17 6.36 -5.95 -0.86
N ALA A 18 7.46 -5.53 -0.22
CA ALA A 18 8.33 -4.49 -0.76
C ALA A 18 8.95 -4.88 -2.11
N SER A 19 9.37 -6.14 -2.28
CA SER A 19 9.87 -6.64 -3.57
C SER A 19 8.79 -6.55 -4.65
N ILE A 20 7.57 -7.04 -4.36
CA ILE A 20 6.43 -6.96 -5.29
C ILE A 20 6.16 -5.51 -5.69
N CYS A 21 6.21 -4.57 -4.74
CA CYS A 21 6.06 -3.14 -5.04
C CYS A 21 7.13 -2.64 -5.99
N LYS A 22 8.40 -2.96 -5.70
CA LYS A 22 9.54 -2.51 -6.49
C LYS A 22 9.46 -3.02 -7.93
N ASP A 23 9.17 -4.30 -8.09
CA ASP A 23 9.11 -4.95 -9.41
C ASP A 23 7.95 -4.37 -10.25
N ASN A 24 6.78 -4.20 -9.63
CA ASN A 24 5.63 -3.61 -10.32
C ASN A 24 5.78 -2.10 -10.57
N TYR A 25 6.51 -1.39 -9.72
CA TYR A 25 6.80 0.03 -9.95
C TYR A 25 7.77 0.21 -11.12
N ALA A 26 8.78 -0.65 -11.24
CA ALA A 26 9.65 -0.66 -12.41
C ALA A 26 8.85 -0.96 -13.69
N GLU A 27 7.98 -1.96 -13.65
CA GLU A 27 7.15 -2.30 -14.82
C GLU A 27 6.12 -1.20 -15.16
N PHE A 28 5.57 -0.53 -14.16
CA PHE A 28 4.71 0.63 -14.35
C PHE A 28 5.43 1.76 -15.11
N ASN A 29 6.67 2.07 -14.72
CA ASN A 29 7.49 3.07 -15.39
C ASN A 29 7.88 2.65 -16.81
N ASN A 30 8.24 1.37 -17.02
CA ASN A 30 8.48 0.84 -18.36
C ASN A 30 7.26 1.04 -19.27
N CYS A 31 6.05 0.78 -18.76
CA CYS A 31 4.83 1.02 -19.54
C CYS A 31 4.61 2.51 -19.84
N LEU A 32 4.90 3.41 -18.89
CA LEU A 32 4.82 4.86 -19.11
C LEU A 32 5.81 5.31 -20.20
N ASP A 33 7.05 4.83 -20.14
CA ASP A 33 8.09 5.14 -21.11
C ASP A 33 7.69 4.63 -22.51
N GLU A 34 7.19 3.41 -22.62
CA GLU A 34 6.70 2.87 -23.90
C GLU A 34 5.47 3.61 -24.43
N LEU A 35 4.52 4.00 -23.57
CA LEU A 35 3.35 4.80 -23.95
C LEU A 35 3.76 6.19 -24.45
N SER A 36 4.81 6.78 -23.88
CA SER A 36 5.31 8.10 -24.31
C SER A 36 5.88 8.12 -25.73
N LYS A 37 6.27 6.95 -26.26
CA LYS A 37 6.80 6.77 -27.61
C LYS A 37 5.70 6.60 -28.67
N ILE A 38 4.44 6.43 -28.26
CA ILE A 38 3.31 6.27 -29.18
C ILE A 38 2.79 7.67 -29.52
N GLU A 39 3.04 8.13 -30.75
CA GLU A 39 2.62 9.46 -31.23
C GLU A 39 1.10 9.58 -31.31
N SER A 40 0.41 8.50 -31.72
CA SER A 40 -1.05 8.45 -31.77
C SER A 40 -1.61 7.09 -31.33
N ARG A 41 -2.71 7.14 -30.58
CA ARG A 41 -3.50 5.95 -30.20
C ARG A 41 -4.02 5.18 -31.42
N THR A 42 -4.14 5.84 -32.58
CA THR A 42 -4.68 5.26 -33.81
C THR A 42 -3.64 4.48 -34.62
N GLU A 43 -2.35 4.72 -34.39
CA GLU A 43 -1.26 4.09 -35.15
C GLU A 43 -1.10 2.61 -34.75
N ASN A 44 -1.20 2.32 -33.45
CA ASN A 44 -1.22 0.95 -32.95
C ASN A 44 -2.17 0.83 -31.74
N PRO A 45 -3.50 0.76 -31.99
CA PRO A 45 -4.51 0.74 -30.94
C PRO A 45 -4.36 -0.43 -29.96
N GLN A 46 -3.97 -1.61 -30.47
CA GLN A 46 -3.81 -2.81 -29.67
C GLN A 46 -2.62 -2.68 -28.71
N LYS A 47 -1.44 -2.28 -29.22
CA LYS A 47 -0.26 -2.06 -28.36
C LYS A 47 -0.54 -0.99 -27.30
N TRP A 48 -1.21 0.10 -27.68
CA TRP A 48 -1.59 1.14 -26.74
C TRP A 48 -2.51 0.59 -25.63
N LEU A 49 -3.54 -0.17 -26.00
CA LEU A 49 -4.47 -0.77 -25.05
C LEU A 49 -3.76 -1.74 -24.10
N ASP A 50 -2.91 -2.61 -24.63
CA ASP A 50 -2.17 -3.60 -23.82
C ASP A 50 -1.24 -2.92 -22.81
N LEU A 51 -0.49 -1.91 -23.25
CA LEU A 51 0.38 -1.13 -22.37
C LEU A 51 -0.43 -0.37 -21.31
N HIS A 52 -1.57 0.22 -21.70
CA HIS A 52 -2.42 0.96 -20.77
C HIS A 52 -3.02 0.04 -19.69
N LEU A 53 -3.54 -1.13 -20.08
CA LEU A 53 -4.08 -2.11 -19.14
C LEU A 53 -2.98 -2.65 -18.21
N LYS A 54 -1.79 -2.94 -18.76
CA LYS A 54 -0.64 -3.37 -17.96
C LYS A 54 -0.22 -2.29 -16.96
N GLN A 55 -0.14 -1.04 -17.39
CA GLN A 55 0.18 0.11 -16.55
C GLN A 55 -0.83 0.26 -15.39
N GLN A 56 -2.14 0.19 -15.67
CA GLN A 56 -3.16 0.25 -14.62
C GLN A 56 -3.05 -0.91 -13.62
N LYS A 57 -2.78 -2.13 -14.11
CA LYS A 57 -2.58 -3.31 -13.27
C LYS A 57 -1.36 -3.13 -12.36
N CYS A 58 -0.21 -2.74 -12.92
CA CYS A 58 1.00 -2.49 -12.15
C CYS A 58 0.79 -1.39 -11.09
N GLY A 59 0.16 -0.28 -11.46
CA GLY A 59 -0.14 0.81 -10.53
C GLY A 59 -1.04 0.39 -9.37
N THR A 60 -2.09 -0.40 -9.68
CA THR A 60 -2.97 -0.98 -8.65
C THR A 60 -2.20 -1.90 -7.71
N THR A 61 -1.36 -2.79 -8.25
CA THR A 61 -0.52 -3.69 -7.46
C THR A 61 0.41 -2.92 -6.53
N VAL A 62 1.10 -1.89 -7.03
CA VAL A 62 2.01 -1.06 -6.21
C VAL A 62 1.27 -0.44 -5.02
N ILE A 63 0.10 0.16 -5.24
CA ILE A 63 -0.66 0.81 -4.16
C ILE A 63 -1.11 -0.21 -3.11
N VAL A 64 -1.64 -1.36 -3.54
CA VAL A 64 -2.13 -2.39 -2.62
C VAL A 64 -0.98 -2.99 -1.81
N PHE A 65 0.09 -3.43 -2.48
CA PHE A 65 1.20 -4.09 -1.79
C PHE A 65 2.02 -3.12 -0.93
N ALA A 66 2.07 -1.83 -1.27
CA ALA A 66 2.73 -0.85 -0.41
C ALA A 66 1.98 -0.69 0.93
N ALA A 67 0.65 -0.66 0.89
CA ALA A 67 -0.16 -0.61 2.11
C ALA A 67 0.02 -1.88 2.95
N ILE A 68 -0.03 -3.06 2.32
CA ILE A 68 0.16 -4.35 2.99
C ILE A 68 1.58 -4.46 3.57
N CYS A 69 2.61 -3.96 2.86
CA CYS A 69 3.98 -3.92 3.34
C CYS A 69 4.09 -3.14 4.66
N LEU A 70 3.53 -1.93 4.71
CA LEU A 70 3.54 -1.10 5.92
C LEU A 70 2.71 -1.70 7.04
N GLU A 71 1.60 -2.36 6.71
CA GLU A 71 0.76 -3.07 7.67
C GLU A 71 1.47 -4.27 8.30
N ALA A 72 2.10 -5.11 7.47
CA ALA A 72 2.91 -6.23 7.94
C ALA A 72 4.03 -5.74 8.85
N PHE A 73 4.78 -4.71 8.43
CA PHE A 73 5.87 -4.16 9.23
C PHE A 73 5.42 -3.70 10.62
N ILE A 74 4.36 -2.89 10.70
CA ILE A 74 3.91 -2.34 11.99
C ILE A 74 3.27 -3.41 12.87
N ASN A 75 2.58 -4.41 12.29
CA ASN A 75 2.06 -5.56 13.02
C ASN A 75 3.20 -6.43 13.57
N ASP A 76 4.21 -6.72 12.76
CA ASP A 76 5.40 -7.47 13.18
C ASP A 76 6.09 -6.74 14.35
N TYR A 77 6.31 -5.43 14.21
CA TYR A 77 6.90 -4.61 15.27
C TYR A 77 6.05 -4.59 16.55
N ALA A 78 4.71 -4.49 16.44
CA ALA A 78 3.82 -4.56 17.59
C ALA A 78 3.88 -5.94 18.28
N SER A 79 3.84 -7.03 17.51
CA SER A 79 3.85 -8.41 18.03
C SER A 79 5.15 -8.76 18.79
N MET A 80 6.26 -8.13 18.43
CA MET A 80 7.56 -8.33 19.09
C MET A 80 7.66 -7.63 20.45
N ASN A 81 6.94 -6.52 20.62
CA ASN A 81 7.16 -5.60 21.74
C ASN A 81 5.98 -5.53 22.71
N LEU A 82 4.79 -5.98 22.30
CA LEU A 82 3.57 -5.88 23.10
C LEU A 82 3.08 -7.26 23.55
N SER A 83 2.30 -7.29 24.63
CA SER A 83 1.64 -8.52 25.06
C SER A 83 0.61 -8.97 24.01
N LYS A 84 0.37 -10.28 23.93
CA LYS A 84 -0.60 -10.88 22.99
C LYS A 84 -1.98 -10.19 23.04
N SER A 85 -2.50 -9.96 24.25
CA SER A 85 -3.81 -9.34 24.44
C SER A 85 -3.88 -7.89 23.95
N LEU A 86 -2.76 -7.15 24.01
CA LEU A 86 -2.68 -5.80 23.50
C LEU A 86 -2.50 -5.79 21.98
N PHE A 87 -1.66 -6.68 21.46
CA PHE A 87 -1.47 -6.86 20.02
C PHE A 87 -2.79 -7.18 19.31
N GLU A 88 -3.59 -8.12 19.82
CA GLU A 88 -4.90 -8.49 19.24
C GLU A 88 -5.87 -7.29 19.14
N LYS A 89 -5.78 -6.31 20.06
CA LYS A 89 -6.58 -5.08 19.99
C LYS A 89 -6.06 -4.13 18.92
N ILE A 90 -4.74 -4.01 18.80
CA ILE A 90 -4.06 -3.12 17.86
C ILE A 90 -4.18 -3.61 16.41
N GLU A 91 -4.06 -4.91 16.19
CA GLU A 91 -4.10 -5.50 14.85
C GLU A 91 -5.42 -5.21 14.13
N ARG A 92 -6.52 -5.03 14.88
CA ARG A 92 -7.85 -4.69 14.36
C ARG A 92 -8.03 -3.23 13.98
N LEU A 93 -7.07 -2.36 14.31
CA LEU A 93 -7.14 -0.94 13.99
C LEU A 93 -6.84 -0.68 12.51
N GLU A 94 -7.33 0.43 11.99
CA GLU A 94 -6.92 0.92 10.68
C GLU A 94 -5.41 1.22 10.64
N LEU A 95 -4.78 1.01 9.48
CA LEU A 95 -3.33 1.14 9.29
C LEU A 95 -2.77 2.44 9.89
N ARG A 96 -3.41 3.59 9.63
CA ARG A 96 -2.99 4.88 10.19
C ARG A 96 -2.91 4.84 11.72
N ASN A 97 -3.94 4.30 12.37
CA ASN A 97 -4.04 4.29 13.82
C ASN A 97 -2.96 3.40 14.43
N LYS A 98 -2.61 2.28 13.76
CA LYS A 98 -1.46 1.45 14.16
C LYS A 98 -0.16 2.25 14.20
N TRP A 99 0.11 3.06 13.16
CA TRP A 99 1.32 3.87 13.07
C TRP A 99 1.40 5.01 14.10
N VAL A 100 0.28 5.44 14.69
CA VAL A 100 0.29 6.42 15.79
C VAL A 100 0.43 5.71 17.15
N ILE A 101 -0.34 4.65 17.35
CA ILE A 101 -0.49 4.00 18.67
C ILE A 101 0.72 3.11 18.98
N VAL A 102 1.19 2.31 18.02
CA VAL A 102 2.28 1.35 18.27
C VAL A 102 3.57 2.06 18.71
N PRO A 103 4.07 3.12 18.03
CA PRO A 103 5.26 3.82 18.48
C PRO A 103 5.11 4.41 19.89
N LYS A 104 3.94 4.96 20.21
CA LYS A 104 3.66 5.50 21.55
C LYS A 104 3.71 4.43 22.63
N LEU A 105 3.08 3.27 22.39
CA LEU A 105 3.05 2.16 23.35
C LEU A 105 4.40 1.50 23.53
N VAL A 106 5.18 1.34 22.45
CA VAL A 106 6.48 0.65 22.50
C VAL A 106 7.60 1.55 22.99
N THR A 107 7.62 2.83 22.59
CA THR A 107 8.76 3.73 22.83
C THR A 107 8.47 4.88 23.79
N GLY A 108 7.19 5.10 24.15
CA GLY A 108 6.74 6.28 24.91
C GLY A 108 6.68 7.58 24.11
N LYS A 109 7.26 7.61 22.90
CA LYS A 109 7.32 8.79 22.02
C LYS A 109 6.12 8.86 21.08
N GLU A 110 5.65 10.07 20.85
CA GLU A 110 4.58 10.30 19.88
C GLU A 110 5.12 10.18 18.45
N PHE A 111 4.27 9.69 17.56
CA PHE A 111 4.53 9.71 16.13
C PHE A 111 4.17 11.10 15.59
N ASP A 112 5.09 11.75 14.88
CA ASP A 112 4.83 13.05 14.26
C ASP A 112 3.82 12.90 13.10
N THR A 113 2.56 13.17 13.40
CA THR A 113 1.45 13.14 12.43
C THR A 113 1.45 14.35 11.49
N GLY A 114 2.22 15.40 11.80
CA GLY A 114 2.44 16.54 10.91
C GLY A 114 3.47 16.25 9.82
N SER A 115 4.29 15.20 9.99
CA SER A 115 5.37 14.87 9.07
C SER A 115 4.90 14.50 7.67
N LYS A 116 5.76 14.77 6.68
CA LYS A 116 5.55 14.33 5.29
C LYS A 116 5.38 12.81 5.17
N ALA A 117 6.10 12.05 5.99
CA ALA A 117 5.99 10.59 6.02
C ALA A 117 4.58 10.13 6.42
N PHE A 118 4.01 10.75 7.46
CA PHE A 118 2.63 10.45 7.85
C PHE A 118 1.64 10.83 6.76
N GLN A 119 1.77 12.02 6.17
CA GLN A 119 0.89 12.46 5.08
C GLN A 119 0.91 11.49 3.88
N LEU A 120 2.09 10.96 3.52
CA LEU A 120 2.22 9.94 2.47
C LEU A 120 1.52 8.63 2.87
N LEU A 121 1.60 8.20 4.12
CA LEU A 121 0.84 7.07 4.65
C LEU A 121 -0.68 7.31 4.55
N GLU A 122 -1.15 8.53 4.84
CA GLU A 122 -2.56 8.89 4.68
C GLU A 122 -3.01 8.79 3.24
N GLN A 123 -2.21 9.32 2.31
CA GLN A 123 -2.48 9.29 0.88
C GLN A 123 -2.52 7.86 0.37
N LEU A 124 -1.55 7.03 0.75
CA LEU A 124 -1.51 5.61 0.42
C LEU A 124 -2.78 4.89 0.90
N THR A 125 -3.16 5.10 2.17
CA THR A 125 -4.38 4.49 2.74
C THR A 125 -5.62 4.91 1.96
N ARG A 126 -5.75 6.20 1.61
CA ARG A 126 -6.87 6.72 0.81
C ARG A 126 -6.89 6.13 -0.60
N SER A 127 -5.73 6.05 -1.26
CA SER A 127 -5.61 5.47 -2.60
C SER A 127 -5.97 3.99 -2.60
N ARG A 128 -5.46 3.21 -1.64
CA ARG A 128 -5.83 1.80 -1.44
C ARG A 128 -7.34 1.67 -1.25
N ASN A 129 -7.93 2.46 -0.36
CA ASN A 129 -9.37 2.39 -0.07
C ASN A 129 -10.22 2.70 -1.33
N LYS A 130 -9.80 3.64 -2.18
CA LYS A 130 -10.48 3.93 -3.45
C LYS A 130 -10.44 2.75 -4.44
N LEU A 131 -9.35 1.98 -4.44
CA LEU A 131 -9.18 0.82 -5.33
C LEU A 131 -10.00 -0.39 -4.85
N VAL A 132 -10.02 -0.66 -3.54
CA VAL A 132 -10.67 -1.86 -2.98
C VAL A 132 -12.14 -1.64 -2.61
N HIS A 133 -12.57 -0.39 -2.47
CA HIS A 133 -13.97 -0.01 -2.27
C HIS A 133 -14.40 0.99 -3.35
N PRO A 134 -14.58 0.54 -4.61
CA PRO A 134 -15.11 1.40 -5.66
C PRO A 134 -16.54 1.79 -5.27
N LYS A 135 -16.72 2.98 -4.67
CA LYS A 135 -18.05 3.54 -4.47
C LYS A 135 -18.62 3.84 -5.86
N PRO A 136 -19.78 3.27 -6.25
CA PRO A 136 -20.39 3.65 -7.50
C PRO A 136 -20.67 5.15 -7.46
N LYS A 137 -20.22 5.88 -8.49
CA LYS A 137 -20.69 7.24 -8.70
C LYS A 137 -22.16 7.11 -9.10
N LEU A 138 -23.07 7.45 -8.20
CA LEU A 138 -24.48 7.65 -8.56
C LEU A 138 -24.48 8.68 -9.68
N ALA A 139 -24.91 8.29 -10.88
CA ALA A 139 -25.27 9.25 -11.91
C ALA A 139 -26.37 10.11 -11.31
N SER A 140 -26.11 11.40 -11.11
CA SER A 140 -27.15 12.34 -10.69
C SER A 140 -28.20 12.35 -11.80
N SER A 141 -29.30 11.63 -11.57
CA SER A 141 -30.50 11.70 -12.37
C SER A 141 -31.10 13.10 -12.19
N SER A 142 -30.72 14.02 -13.06
CA SER A 142 -31.45 15.26 -13.29
C SER A 142 -32.77 14.88 -13.96
N ILE A 143 -33.74 14.41 -13.18
CA ILE A 143 -35.14 14.42 -13.60
C ILE A 143 -35.57 15.88 -13.39
N SER A 144 -35.45 16.66 -14.46
CA SER A 144 -36.14 17.95 -14.57
C SER A 144 -37.63 17.66 -14.68
N SER A 145 -38.36 18.00 -13.61
CA SER A 145 -39.81 18.17 -13.59
C SER A 145 -40.23 19.37 -14.42
#